data_AF-A0A482WPX5-F1
#
_entry.id   AF-A0A482WPX5-F1
#
_cell.length_a   1.000
_cell.length_b   1.000
_cell.length_c   1.000
_cell.angle_alpha   90.00
_cell.angle_beta   90.00
_cell.angle_gamma   90.00
#
_symmetry.space_group_name_H-M   'P 1'
#
loop_
_entity.id
_entity.type
_entity.pdbx_description
1 polymer ?
#
loop_
_entity_poly.entity_id
_entity_poly.type
_entity_poly.pdbx_seq_one_letter_code
_entity_poly.pdbx_strand_id
1 'polypeptide(L)' 'MLGSRIWNSLVRKKAMDKWRMEQSELRRALDLIDLTTIGIANTFGLGVYVLAGMGAREAGPGICVSHFIVGVVTTITGVC' A
#
# COMPACT_ATOMS: atom_id res chain seq x y z
N MET A 1 -19.34 -22.45 26.28
CA MET A 1 -20.33 -21.86 25.34
C MET A 1 -19.97 -20.44 24.85
N LEU A 2 -18.73 -19.93 25.01
CA LEU A 2 -18.36 -18.56 24.58
C LEU A 2 -17.62 -18.48 23.24
N GLY A 3 -16.84 -19.51 22.86
CA GLY A 3 -15.96 -19.48 21.68
C GLY A 3 -16.67 -19.44 20.32
N SER A 4 -17.87 -20.02 20.22
CA SER A 4 -18.61 -20.11 18.95
C SER A 4 -19.13 -18.75 18.44
N ARG A 5 -19.39 -17.79 19.35
CA ARG A 5 -19.90 -16.45 18.98
C ARG A 5 -18.80 -15.57 18.37
N ILE A 6 -17.57 -15.68 18.86
CA ILE A 6 -16.42 -14.93 18.34
C ILE A 6 -16.04 -15.47 16.96
N TRP A 7 -16.08 -16.79 16.78
CA TRP A 7 -15.84 -17.44 15.49
C TRP A 7 -16.84 -17.00 14.42
N ASN A 8 -18.14 -16.90 14.76
CA ASN A 8 -19.15 -16.41 13.82
C ASN A 8 -19.06 -14.91 13.51
N SER A 9 -18.51 -14.10 14.41
CA SER A 9 -18.23 -12.68 14.14
C SER A 9 -17.01 -12.49 13.23
N LEU A 10 -16.00 -13.36 13.33
CA LEU A 10 -14.82 -13.35 12.46
C LEU A 10 -15.09 -13.97 11.09
N VAL A 11 -16.01 -14.94 11.01
CA VAL A 11 -16.44 -15.62 9.77
C VAL A 11 -17.71 -15.00 9.19
N ARG A 12 -18.11 -13.80 9.63
CA ARG A 12 -19.16 -13.01 8.96
C ARG A 12 -18.60 -12.46 7.65
N LYS A 13 -18.52 -13.30 6.62
CA LYS A 13 -18.44 -12.84 5.24
C LYS A 13 -19.69 -12.01 4.99
N LYS A 14 -19.53 -10.69 4.84
CA LYS A 14 -20.60 -9.83 4.34
C LYS A 14 -20.98 -10.39 2.96
N ALA A 15 -22.15 -11.02 2.87
CA ALA A 15 -22.67 -11.49 1.59
C ALA A 15 -22.75 -10.26 0.68
N MET A 16 -21.98 -10.28 -0.40
CA MET A 16 -22.00 -9.22 -1.41
C MET A 16 -23.22 -9.36 -2.32
N ASP A 17 -24.39 -9.57 -1.72
CA ASP A 17 -25.67 -9.65 -2.41
C ASP A 17 -26.21 -8.23 -2.66
N LYS A 18 -25.44 -7.47 -3.45
CA LYS A 18 -25.89 -6.25 -4.15
C LYS A 18 -24.92 -5.83 -5.26
N TRP A 19 -24.26 -6.77 -5.93
CA TRP A 19 -23.55 -6.52 -7.20
C TRP A 19 -24.50 -6.37 -8.41
N ARG A 20 -25.79 -6.14 -8.17
CA ARG A 20 -26.74 -5.87 -9.25
C ARG A 20 -26.70 -4.40 -9.61
N MET A 21 -25.79 -4.07 -10.52
CA MET A 21 -26.04 -3.06 -11.56
C MET A 21 -26.42 -1.65 -11.06
N GLU A 22 -25.93 -1.21 -9.92
CA GLU A 22 -25.68 0.23 -9.76
C GLU A 22 -24.31 0.46 -10.39
N GLN A 23 -24.31 1.03 -11.59
CA GLN A 23 -23.15 1.67 -12.20
C GLN A 23 -22.39 2.36 -11.06
N SER A 24 -21.23 1.81 -10.71
CA SER A 24 -20.45 2.28 -9.58
C SER A 24 -20.07 3.72 -9.86
N GLU A 25 -20.88 4.68 -9.40
CA GLU A 25 -20.41 6.02 -9.07
C GLU A 25 -19.43 5.84 -7.90
N LEU A 26 -18.23 5.36 -8.23
CA LEU A 26 -17.04 5.67 -7.46
C LEU A 26 -17.01 7.19 -7.45
N ARG A 27 -17.60 7.76 -6.39
CA ARG A 27 -17.57 9.18 -6.08
C ARG A 27 -16.12 9.59 -6.31
N ARG A 28 -15.86 10.42 -7.32
CA ARG A 28 -14.54 11.04 -7.60
C ARG A 28 -14.19 11.99 -6.46
N ALA A 29 -14.17 11.46 -5.24
CA ALA A 29 -13.80 12.08 -3.99
C ALA A 29 -12.33 11.81 -3.66
N LEU A 30 -11.66 10.98 -4.47
CA LEU A 30 -10.22 10.87 -4.43
C LEU A 30 -9.67 11.98 -5.32
N ASP A 31 -9.35 13.10 -4.68
CA ASP A 31 -8.62 14.17 -5.33
C ASP A 31 -7.23 13.66 -5.75
N LEU A 32 -6.57 14.38 -6.67
CA LEU A 32 -5.22 14.04 -7.13
C LEU A 32 -4.23 13.90 -5.95
N ILE A 33 -4.43 14.69 -4.90
CA ILE A 33 -3.63 14.66 -3.68
C ILE A 33 -3.91 13.37 -2.88
N ASP A 34 -5.17 12.97 -2.74
CA ASP A 34 -5.52 11.75 -2.01
C ASP A 34 -4.99 10.51 -2.73
N LEU A 35 -5.07 10.49 -4.07
CA LEU A 35 -4.55 9.39 -4.89
C LEU A 35 -3.03 9.27 -4.78
N THR A 36 -2.31 10.39 -4.90
CA THR A 36 -0.84 10.39 -4.79
C THR A 36 -0.39 10.03 -3.38
N THR A 37 -1.11 10.50 -2.35
CA THR A 37 -0.83 10.17 -0.95
C THR A 37 -0.99 8.67 -0.68
N ILE A 38 -2.04 8.02 -1.22
CA ILE A 38 -2.21 6.56 -1.12
C ILE A 38 -1.06 5.83 -1.82
N GLY A 39 -0.63 6.31 -2.99
CA GLY A 39 0.53 5.75 -3.70
C GLY A 39 1.81 5.85 -2.88
N ILE A 40 2.12 7.04 -2.34
CA ILE A 40 3.28 7.30 -1.48
C ILE A 40 3.23 6.40 -0.24
N ALA A 41 2.07 6.29 0.42
CA ALA A 41 1.91 5.43 1.59
C ALA A 41 2.19 3.94 1.26
N ASN A 42 1.82 3.47 0.07
CA ASN A 42 2.08 2.10 -0.37
C ASN A 42 3.57 1.87 -0.70
N THR A 43 4.29 2.88 -1.20
CA THR A 43 5.72 2.78 -1.53
C THR A 43 6.63 2.95 -0.30
N PHE A 44 6.31 3.88 0.61
CA PHE A 44 7.14 4.25 1.77
C PHE A 44 6.81 3.48 3.06
N GLY A 45 6.20 2.29 2.97
CA GLY A 45 5.81 1.52 4.15
C GLY A 45 6.95 1.27 5.16
N LEU A 46 6.65 0.55 6.24
CA LEU A 46 7.62 0.24 7.32
C LEU A 46 8.96 -0.31 6.83
N GLY A 47 8.98 -0.92 5.64
CA GLY A 47 10.19 -1.42 4.98
C GLY A 47 11.27 -0.36 4.75
N VAL A 48 10.96 0.86 4.29
CA VAL A 48 12.01 1.87 4.01
C VAL A 48 12.77 2.26 5.26
N TYR A 49 12.10 2.41 6.41
CA TYR A 49 12.75 2.77 7.67
C TYR A 49 13.71 1.67 8.16
N VAL A 50 13.35 0.40 8.02
CA VAL A 50 14.18 -0.73 8.45
C VAL A 50 15.29 -1.03 7.43
N LEU A 51 14.96 -1.02 6.14
CA LEU A 51 15.91 -1.27 5.05
C LEU A 51 16.95 -0.17 4.94
N ALA A 52 16.61 1.09 5.23
CA ALA A 52 17.59 2.17 5.29
C ALA A 52 18.57 1.95 6.46
N GLY A 53 18.11 1.48 7.61
CA GLY A 53 18.98 1.18 8.76
C GLY A 53 19.93 0.00 8.49
N MET A 54 19.41 -1.08 7.90
CA MET A 54 20.24 -2.22 7.50
C MET A 54 21.21 -1.85 6.37
N GLY A 55 20.69 -1.17 5.34
CA GLY A 55 21.47 -0.73 4.19
C GLY A 55 22.55 0.29 4.54
N ALA A 56 22.32 1.16 5.53
CA ALA A 56 23.35 2.10 6.00
C ALA A 56 24.48 1.39 6.76
N ARG A 57 24.19 0.28 7.46
CA ARG A 57 25.23 -0.53 8.12
C ARG A 57 26.07 -1.32 7.12
N GLU A 58 25.45 -1.84 6.06
CA GLU A 58 26.11 -2.64 5.02
C GLU A 58 26.83 -1.77 3.96
N ALA A 59 26.16 -0.75 3.42
CA ALA A 59 26.65 0.08 2.31
C ALA A 59 27.27 1.43 2.76
N GLY A 60 27.14 1.80 4.03
CA GLY A 60 27.61 3.10 4.52
C GLY A 60 27.00 4.27 3.74
N PRO A 61 27.78 5.32 3.38
CA PRO A 61 27.26 6.46 2.62
C PRO A 61 26.80 6.10 1.20
N GLY A 62 27.13 4.91 0.68
CA GLY A 62 26.74 4.44 -0.65
C GLY A 62 25.24 4.13 -0.80
N ILE A 63 24.51 3.95 0.31
CA ILE A 63 23.06 3.65 0.29
C ILE A 63 22.26 4.73 -0.44
N CYS A 64 22.70 6.00 -0.39
CA CYS A 64 22.08 7.12 -1.08
C CYS A 64 22.10 6.94 -2.61
N VAL A 65 23.22 6.45 -3.15
CA VAL A 65 23.39 6.21 -4.59
C VAL A 65 22.53 5.04 -5.04
N SER A 66 22.47 3.96 -4.26
CA SER A 66 21.62 2.80 -4.56
C SER A 66 20.13 3.17 -4.55
N HIS A 67 19.67 3.95 -3.57
CA HIS A 67 18.28 4.41 -3.52
C HIS A 67 17.94 5.36 -4.67
N PHE A 68 18.88 6.19 -5.10
CA PHE A 68 18.70 7.07 -6.25
C PHE A 68 18.42 6.29 -7.54
N ILE A 69 19.19 5.23 -7.80
CA ILE A 69 19.00 4.37 -8.98
C ILE A 69 17.64 3.67 -8.94
N VAL A 70 17.24 3.13 -7.78
CA VAL A 70 15.91 2.54 -7.58
C VAL A 70 14.79 3.54 -7.88
N GLY A 71 14.95 4.80 -7.46
CA GLY A 71 14.00 5.87 -7.76
C GLY A 71 13.81 6.06 -9.27
N VAL A 72 14.91 6.19 -10.02
CA VAL A 72 14.87 6.36 -11.48
C VAL A 72 14.17 5.19 -12.18
N VAL A 73 14.51 3.95 -11.80
CA VAL A 73 13.88 2.74 -12.35
C VAL A 73 12.38 2.69 -12.04
N THR A 74 11.99 3.09 -10.84
CA THR A 74 10.59 3.09 -10.41
C THR A 74 9.79 4.14 -11.17
N THR A 75 10.34 5.33 -11.42
CA THR A 75 9.68 6.36 -12.23
C THR A 75 9.44 5.88 -13.66
N ILE A 76 10.42 5.21 -14.27
CA ILE A 76 10.25 4.65 -15.61
C ILE A 76 9.15 3.58 -15.60
N THR A 77 9.21 2.65 -14.63
CA THR A 77 8.21 1.59 -14.45
C THR A 77 6.80 2.12 -14.18
N GLY A 78 6.65 3.26 -13.52
CA GLY A 78 5.34 3.86 -13.26
C GLY A 78 4.72 4.57 -14.46
N VAL A 79 5.52 4.87 -15.49
CA VAL A 79 5.07 5.56 -16.72
C VAL A 79 4.68 4.57 -17.82
N CYS A 80 5.20 3.33 -17.78
CA CYS A 80 4.80 2.24 -18.66
C CYS A 80 3.72 1.34 -18.05
#